data_AF-A0A3S2TQP1-F1
#
_entry.id   AF-A0A3S2TQP1-F1
#
_cell.length_a   1.000
_cell.length_b   1.000
_cell.length_c   1.000
_cell.angle_alpha   90.00
_cell.angle_beta   90.00
_cell.angle_gamma   90.00
#
_symmetry.space_group_name_H-M   'P 1'
#
loop_
_entity.id
_entity.type
_entity.pdbx_description
1 polymer ?
#
loop_
_entity_poly.entity_id
_entity_poly.type
_entity_poly.pdbx_seq_one_letter_code
_entity_poly.pdbx_strand_id
1 'polypeptide(L)'
;MMAAEREPGAGTAFTLELYAAPGTPLSRVRDLERAIEDYAEVHDLEMSGTQLRFLVQALGRPTTAEDQVALLDWLVDRPGLRRVRVGALRRAAAGQVGYLQVASGDMAVIGVTLLYRLGRLKVEQYLQILGGFVRADVH
;
A
#
# COMPACT_ATOMS: atom_id res chain seq x y z
N MET A 1 -19.11 3.33 32.79
CA MET A 1 -19.21 3.06 31.34
C MET A 1 -17.84 2.63 30.90
N MET A 2 -17.61 1.34 30.70
CA MET A 2 -16.28 0.81 30.39
C MET A 2 -15.91 1.20 28.96
N ALA A 3 -14.78 1.87 28.80
CA ALA A 3 -14.09 2.00 27.54
C ALA A 3 -13.65 0.59 27.14
N ALA A 4 -14.32 0.01 26.14
CA ALA A 4 -13.83 -1.17 25.48
C ALA A 4 -12.51 -0.76 24.81
N GLU A 5 -11.39 -1.13 25.43
CA GLU A 5 -10.12 -1.28 24.74
C GLU A 5 -10.39 -2.19 23.54
N ARG A 6 -10.52 -1.60 22.35
CA ARG A 6 -10.44 -2.37 21.11
C ARG A 6 -9.05 -2.96 21.12
N GLU A 7 -8.93 -4.25 21.43
CA GLU A 7 -7.73 -5.00 21.08
C GLU A 7 -7.43 -4.68 19.61
N PRO A 8 -6.20 -4.27 19.25
CA PRO A 8 -5.84 -4.12 17.85
C PRO A 8 -6.04 -5.49 17.22
N GLY A 9 -7.13 -5.59 16.44
CA GLY A 9 -7.72 -6.86 16.09
C GLY A 9 -6.67 -7.77 15.46
N ALA A 10 -6.81 -9.07 15.70
CA ALA A 10 -6.07 -10.15 15.05
C ALA A 10 -6.33 -10.25 13.54
N GLY A 11 -6.39 -9.10 12.85
CA GLY A 11 -6.64 -8.94 11.44
C GLY A 11 -5.37 -9.02 10.61
N THR A 12 -5.56 -9.30 9.34
CA THR A 12 -4.52 -9.21 8.32
C THR A 12 -4.22 -7.72 8.07
N ALA A 13 -2.96 -7.37 7.87
CA ALA A 13 -2.48 -6.05 7.52
C ALA A 13 -1.36 -6.18 6.48
N PHE A 14 -1.00 -5.08 5.83
CA PHE A 14 0.18 -5.00 4.97
C PHE A 14 0.95 -3.71 5.23
N THR A 15 2.26 -3.70 4.96
CA THR A 15 3.07 -2.49 5.06
C THR A 15 3.04 -1.71 3.75
N LEU A 16 3.12 -0.39 3.84
CA LEU A 16 3.26 0.52 2.72
C LEU A 16 4.44 1.44 3.00
N GLU A 17 5.43 1.46 2.12
CA GLU A 17 6.53 2.43 2.19
C GLU A 17 6.58 3.24 0.90
N LEU A 18 6.65 4.56 1.04
CA LEU A 18 6.66 5.50 -0.07
C LEU A 18 8.00 6.23 -0.12
N TYR A 19 8.49 6.43 -1.34
CA TYR A 19 9.73 7.14 -1.60
C TYR A 19 9.42 8.26 -2.58
N ALA A 20 9.47 9.50 -2.07
CA ALA A 20 9.33 10.69 -2.89
C ALA A 20 10.52 10.84 -3.86
N ALA A 21 10.30 11.49 -5.00
CA ALA A 21 11.38 11.82 -5.93
C ALA A 21 12.41 12.78 -5.28
N PRO A 22 13.71 12.69 -5.62
CA PRO A 22 14.70 13.65 -5.16
C PRO A 22 14.28 15.09 -5.51
N GLY A 23 14.41 16.01 -4.56
CA GLY A 23 14.02 17.40 -4.75
C GLY A 23 12.51 17.68 -4.63
N THR A 24 11.68 16.66 -4.32
CA THR A 24 10.26 16.88 -4.00
C THR A 24 10.15 17.84 -2.80
N PRO A 25 9.45 18.98 -2.95
CA PRO A 25 9.27 19.92 -1.84
C PRO A 25 8.52 19.30 -0.66
N LEU A 26 8.84 19.70 0.57
CA LEU A 26 8.16 19.20 1.78
C LEU A 26 6.64 19.45 1.75
N SER A 27 6.19 20.55 1.15
CA SER A 27 4.76 20.82 0.94
C SER A 27 4.08 19.72 0.12
N ARG A 28 4.72 19.24 -0.95
CA ARG A 28 4.20 18.15 -1.78
C ARG A 28 4.17 16.81 -1.05
N VAL A 29 5.13 16.56 -0.16
CA VAL A 29 5.11 15.37 0.69
C VAL A 29 3.92 15.41 1.65
N ARG A 30 3.65 16.58 2.27
CA ARG A 30 2.49 16.77 3.14
C ARG A 30 1.16 16.65 2.39
N ASP A 31 1.08 17.20 1.18
CA ASP A 31 -0.10 17.06 0.32
C ASP A 31 -0.36 15.59 -0.02
N LEU A 32 0.70 14.81 -0.25
CA LEU A 32 0.60 13.38 -0.49
C LEU A 32 0.14 12.62 0.76
N GLU A 33 0.69 12.91 1.93
CA GLU A 33 0.26 12.32 3.21
C GLU A 33 -1.23 12.56 3.45
N ARG A 34 -1.68 13.81 3.28
CA ARG A 34 -3.10 14.14 3.40
C ARG A 34 -3.97 13.40 2.39
N ALA A 35 -3.53 13.30 1.13
CA ALA A 35 -4.29 12.55 0.13
C ALA A 35 -4.38 11.05 0.46
N ILE A 36 -3.37 10.49 1.12
CA ILE A 36 -3.37 9.09 1.58
C ILE A 36 -4.34 8.92 2.75
N GLU A 37 -4.37 9.85 3.70
CA GLU A 37 -5.34 9.87 4.80
C GLU A 37 -6.77 9.96 4.26
N ASP A 38 -7.03 10.89 3.32
CA ASP A 38 -8.34 11.04 2.67
C ASP A 38 -8.75 9.75 1.93
N TYR A 39 -7.82 9.09 1.23
CA TYR A 39 -8.07 7.80 0.60
C TYR A 39 -8.40 6.72 1.64
N ALA A 40 -7.64 6.67 2.73
CA ALA A 40 -7.84 5.69 3.78
C ALA A 40 -9.25 5.81 4.38
N GLU A 41 -9.68 7.04 4.67
CA GLU A 41 -11.02 7.32 5.19
C GLU A 41 -12.13 6.87 4.22
N VAL A 42 -12.02 7.22 2.94
CA VAL A 42 -13.02 6.86 1.91
C VAL A 42 -13.14 5.34 1.70
N HIS A 43 -12.05 4.59 1.93
CA HIS A 43 -11.99 3.16 1.66
C HIS A 43 -12.08 2.29 2.93
N ASP A 44 -12.48 2.87 4.06
CA ASP A 44 -12.55 2.20 5.37
C ASP A 44 -11.22 1.51 5.73
N LEU A 45 -10.10 2.20 5.50
CA LEU A 45 -8.76 1.76 5.85
C LEU A 45 -8.23 2.57 7.04
N GLU A 46 -7.59 1.88 7.97
CA GLU A 46 -6.79 2.48 9.01
C GLU A 46 -5.31 2.39 8.62
N MET A 47 -4.62 3.52 8.73
CA MET A 47 -3.19 3.61 8.51
C MET A 47 -2.51 4.09 9.79
N SER A 48 -1.52 3.33 10.23
CA SER A 48 -0.71 3.67 11.40
C SER A 48 0.78 3.62 11.04
N GLY A 49 1.63 4.36 11.73
CA GLY A 49 3.07 4.32 11.48
C GLY A 49 3.74 5.68 11.51
N THR A 50 4.76 5.85 10.66
CA THR A 50 5.59 7.05 10.59
C THR A 50 5.53 7.65 9.18
N GLN A 51 6.06 8.86 9.00
CA GLN A 51 6.05 9.56 7.71
C GLN A 51 6.48 8.63 6.55
N LEU A 52 5.58 8.48 5.57
CA LEU A 52 5.73 7.64 4.38
C LEU A 52 5.92 6.13 4.64
N ARG A 53 5.71 5.65 5.85
CA ARG A 53 5.77 4.23 6.22
C ARG A 53 4.58 3.85 7.08
N PHE A 54 3.66 3.11 6.49
CA PHE A 54 2.37 2.81 7.08
C PHE A 54 2.19 1.29 7.24
N LEU A 55 1.53 0.90 8.31
CA LEU A 55 0.81 -0.36 8.43
C LEU A 55 -0.64 -0.08 8.08
N VAL A 56 -1.16 -0.80 7.09
CA VAL A 56 -2.51 -0.60 6.53
C VAL A 56 -3.39 -1.79 6.88
N GLN A 57 -4.58 -1.51 7.42
CA GLN A 57 -5.59 -2.52 7.74
C GLN A 57 -6.99 -2.01 7.43
N ALA A 58 -7.91 -2.89 7.05
CA ALA A 58 -9.31 -2.52 6.86
C ALA A 58 -10.05 -2.39 8.20
N LEU A 59 -10.94 -1.41 8.30
CA LEU A 59 -11.78 -1.14 9.46
C LEU A 59 -13.00 -2.07 9.44
N GLY A 60 -13.21 -2.82 10.51
CA GLY A 60 -14.40 -3.66 10.69
C GLY A 60 -14.50 -4.89 9.78
N ARG A 61 -13.50 -5.14 8.91
CA ARG A 61 -13.43 -6.32 8.03
C ARG A 61 -11.99 -6.81 7.84
N PRO A 62 -11.77 -8.04 7.36
CA PRO A 62 -10.43 -8.50 6.99
C PRO A 62 -9.84 -7.67 5.84
N THR A 63 -8.57 -7.30 5.96
CA THR A 63 -7.80 -6.71 4.86
C THR A 63 -7.53 -7.75 3.77
N THR A 64 -7.72 -7.37 2.52
CA THR A 64 -7.68 -8.24 1.35
C THR A 64 -6.62 -7.81 0.35
N ALA A 65 -6.36 -8.67 -0.64
CA ALA A 65 -5.46 -8.34 -1.74
C ALA A 65 -6.06 -7.27 -2.66
N GLU A 66 -7.39 -7.15 -2.70
CA GLU A 66 -8.10 -6.08 -3.40
C GLU A 66 -7.76 -4.72 -2.79
N ASP A 67 -7.78 -4.60 -1.45
CA ASP A 67 -7.40 -3.35 -0.75
C ASP A 67 -5.96 -2.94 -1.09
N GLN A 68 -5.08 -3.94 -1.10
CA GLN A 68 -3.68 -3.75 -1.41
C GLN A 68 -3.46 -3.27 -2.84
N VAL A 69 -4.11 -3.92 -3.82
CA VAL A 69 -3.99 -3.57 -5.23
C VAL A 69 -4.67 -2.24 -5.54
N ALA A 70 -5.84 -1.97 -4.97
CA ALA A 70 -6.53 -0.70 -5.16
C ALA A 70 -5.69 0.48 -4.66
N LEU A 71 -5.08 0.35 -3.46
CA LEU A 71 -4.20 1.39 -2.93
C LEU A 71 -2.93 1.55 -3.78
N LEU A 72 -2.31 0.45 -4.20
CA LEU A 72 -1.14 0.49 -5.07
C LEU A 72 -1.47 1.16 -6.42
N ASP A 73 -2.58 0.76 -7.05
CA ASP A 73 -3.06 1.31 -8.31
C ASP A 73 -3.29 2.83 -8.21
N TRP A 74 -3.93 3.26 -7.13
CA TRP A 74 -4.16 4.67 -6.85
C TRP A 74 -2.84 5.45 -6.61
N LEU A 75 -1.85 4.84 -5.95
CA LEU A 75 -0.55 5.46 -5.69
C LEU A 75 0.32 5.60 -6.94
N VAL A 76 0.23 4.67 -7.90
CA VAL A 76 1.03 4.69 -9.13
C VAL A 76 0.77 5.96 -9.95
N ASP A 77 -0.45 6.49 -9.89
CA ASP A 77 -0.85 7.71 -10.58
C ASP A 77 -0.51 9.00 -9.81
N ARG A 78 0.05 8.90 -8.59
CA ARG A 78 0.33 10.09 -7.76
C ARG A 78 1.64 10.78 -8.18
N PRO A 79 1.59 12.06 -8.56
CA PRO A 79 2.79 12.81 -8.92
C PRO A 79 3.69 13.00 -7.70
N GLY A 80 5.01 12.98 -7.92
CA GLY A 80 6.02 13.19 -6.88
C GLY A 80 6.45 11.92 -6.13
N LEU A 81 5.76 10.79 -6.33
CA LEU A 81 6.27 9.49 -5.95
C LEU A 81 7.30 9.00 -6.97
N ARG A 82 8.37 8.39 -6.47
CA ARG A 82 9.38 7.69 -7.27
C ARG A 82 9.19 6.18 -7.15
N ARG A 83 8.84 5.72 -5.96
CA ARG A 83 8.75 4.29 -5.67
C ARG A 83 7.77 4.04 -4.54
N VAL A 84 7.04 2.94 -4.68
CA VAL A 84 6.11 2.39 -3.70
C VAL A 84 6.58 0.97 -3.37
N ARG A 85 6.65 0.64 -2.09
CA ARG A 85 6.82 -0.74 -1.62
C ARG A 85 5.60 -1.17 -0.84
N VAL A 86 5.07 -2.34 -1.16
CA VAL A 86 3.91 -2.90 -0.49
C VAL A 86 4.26 -4.27 0.06
N GLY A 87 4.15 -4.45 1.37
CA GLY A 87 4.41 -5.72 2.05
C GLY A 87 3.35 -6.78 1.73
N ALA A 88 3.68 -8.05 1.92
CA ALA A 88 2.69 -9.12 1.82
C ALA A 88 1.60 -8.99 2.90
N LEU A 89 0.37 -9.39 2.56
CA LEU A 89 -0.73 -9.54 3.53
C LEU A 89 -0.37 -10.56 4.59
N ARG A 90 -0.38 -10.14 5.86
CA ARG A 90 0.03 -10.95 7.01
C ARG A 90 -0.79 -10.59 8.23
N ARG A 91 -0.87 -11.50 9.20
CA ARG A 91 -1.33 -11.11 10.55
C ARG A 91 -0.41 -10.01 11.08
N ALA A 92 -0.98 -8.94 11.62
CA ALA A 92 -0.25 -7.73 12.02
C ALA A 92 0.96 -7.97 12.96
N ALA A 93 0.98 -9.07 13.71
CA ALA A 93 2.07 -9.46 14.61
C ALA A 93 3.28 -10.15 13.93
N ALA A 94 3.18 -10.52 12.66
CA ALA A 94 4.26 -11.20 11.94
C ALA A 94 5.11 -10.18 11.18
N GLY A 95 6.37 -10.00 11.57
CA GLY A 95 7.32 -9.08 10.96
C GLY A 95 7.43 -9.17 9.42
N GLN A 96 8.03 -8.14 8.82
CA GLN A 96 8.12 -7.94 7.37
C GLN A 96 9.07 -8.97 6.74
N VAL A 97 8.55 -9.89 5.91
CA VAL A 97 9.36 -10.95 5.25
C VAL A 97 9.43 -10.75 3.73
N GLY A 98 8.58 -9.92 3.14
CA GLY A 98 8.70 -9.56 1.73
C GLY A 98 7.80 -8.41 1.29
N TYR A 99 8.22 -7.75 0.20
CA TYR A 99 7.57 -6.58 -0.39
C TYR A 99 7.52 -6.70 -1.91
N LEU A 100 6.46 -6.17 -2.50
CA LEU A 100 6.37 -5.83 -3.91
C LEU A 100 6.90 -4.40 -4.06
N GLN A 101 7.75 -4.14 -5.05
CA GLN A 101 8.27 -2.80 -5.31
C GLN A 101 7.86 -2.34 -6.70
N VAL A 102 7.30 -1.14 -6.75
CA VAL A 102 6.82 -0.51 -7.97
C VAL A 102 7.49 0.85 -8.10
N ALA A 103 8.07 1.14 -9.26
CA ALA A 103 8.59 2.47 -9.57
C ALA A 103 7.51 3.29 -10.28
N SER A 104 7.30 4.51 -9.81
CA SER A 104 6.40 5.45 -10.46
C SER A 104 6.99 5.85 -11.81
N GLY A 105 6.20 5.74 -12.88
CA GLY A 105 6.64 5.98 -14.26
C GLY A 105 7.28 4.76 -14.96
N ASP A 106 7.30 3.58 -14.33
CA ASP A 106 7.65 2.35 -15.02
C ASP A 106 6.54 1.96 -16.01
N MET A 107 6.89 1.89 -17.31
CA MET A 107 5.94 1.57 -18.37
C MET A 107 5.34 0.17 -18.23
N ALA A 108 6.06 -0.78 -17.62
CA ALA A 108 5.52 -2.11 -17.36
C ALA A 108 4.37 -2.03 -16.35
N VAL A 109 4.54 -1.23 -15.29
CA VAL A 109 3.53 -1.00 -14.26
C VAL A 109 2.30 -0.33 -14.87
N ILE A 110 2.50 0.71 -15.68
CA ILE A 110 1.39 1.42 -16.35
C ILE A 110 0.56 0.46 -17.21
N GLY A 111 1.23 -0.41 -17.99
CA GLY A 111 0.53 -1.40 -18.82
C GLY A 111 -0.27 -2.41 -18.00
N VAL A 112 0.30 -2.89 -16.89
CA VAL A 112 -0.35 -3.86 -16.00
C VAL A 112 -1.53 -3.24 -15.26
N THR A 113 -1.37 -2.01 -14.76
CA THR A 113 -2.44 -1.17 -14.20
C THR A 113 -3.60 -0.99 -15.17
N LEU A 114 -3.34 -0.66 -16.43
CA LEU A 114 -4.38 -0.50 -17.43
C LEU A 114 -5.18 -1.80 -17.65
N LEU A 115 -4.49 -2.94 -17.78
CA LEU A 115 -5.14 -4.23 -17.98
C LEU A 115 -5.99 -4.65 -16.77
N TYR A 116 -5.52 -4.33 -15.55
CA TYR A 116 -6.30 -4.55 -14.32
C TYR A 116 -7.56 -3.69 -14.30
N ARG A 117 -7.46 -2.38 -14.58
CA ARG A 117 -8.62 -1.47 -14.64
C ARG A 117 -9.64 -1.85 -15.70
N LEU A 118 -9.20 -2.43 -16.82
CA LEU A 118 -10.07 -2.96 -17.87
C LEU A 118 -10.73 -4.31 -17.50
N GLY A 119 -10.51 -4.81 -16.29
CA GLY A 119 -11.03 -6.10 -15.83
C GLY A 119 -10.39 -7.31 -16.53
N ARG A 120 -9.24 -7.12 -17.18
CA ARG A 120 -8.53 -8.18 -17.93
C ARG A 120 -7.55 -8.96 -17.07
N LEU A 121 -7.22 -8.45 -15.88
CA LEU A 121 -6.39 -9.12 -14.89
C LEU A 121 -7.14 -9.25 -13.58
N LYS A 122 -6.99 -10.41 -12.94
CA LYS A 122 -7.36 -10.59 -11.54
C LYS A 122 -6.29 -10.01 -10.62
N VAL A 123 -6.66 -9.77 -9.37
CA VAL A 123 -5.79 -9.22 -8.32
C VAL A 123 -4.52 -10.06 -8.14
N GLU A 124 -4.64 -11.38 -8.13
CA GLU A 124 -3.50 -12.27 -7.96
C GLU A 124 -2.55 -12.20 -9.16
N GLN A 125 -3.12 -12.12 -10.36
CA GLN A 125 -2.35 -11.99 -11.60
C GLN A 125 -1.63 -10.64 -11.66
N TYR A 126 -2.29 -9.57 -11.23
CA TYR A 126 -1.68 -8.24 -11.12
C TYR A 126 -0.44 -8.29 -10.23
N LEU A 127 -0.57 -8.81 -9.00
CA LEU A 127 0.55 -8.94 -8.07
C LEU A 127 1.67 -9.85 -8.59
N GLN A 128 1.30 -10.96 -9.24
CA GLN A 128 2.27 -11.90 -9.82
C GLN A 128 3.05 -11.28 -10.98
N ILE A 129 2.39 -10.56 -11.88
CA ILE A 129 3.05 -9.93 -13.05
C ILE A 129 4.01 -8.82 -12.58
N LEU A 130 3.67 -8.08 -11.53
CA LEU A 130 4.57 -7.08 -10.95
C LEU A 130 5.78 -7.68 -10.20
N GLY A 131 5.92 -9.01 -10.20
CA GLY A 131 7.08 -9.72 -9.64
C GLY A 131 6.80 -10.42 -8.31
N GLY A 132 5.57 -10.35 -7.79
CA GLY A 132 5.21 -10.92 -6.49
C GLY A 132 5.94 -10.25 -5.32
N PHE A 133 5.85 -10.86 -4.13
CA PHE A 133 6.53 -10.34 -2.95
C PHE A 133 7.98 -10.83 -2.92
N VAL A 134 8.93 -9.91 -3.07
CA VAL A 134 10.37 -10.14 -2.94
C VAL A 134 10.75 -10.16 -1.47
N ARG A 135 11.56 -11.13 -1.03
CA ARG A 135 12.03 -11.15 0.36
C ARG A 135 13.03 -10.03 0.61
N ALA A 136 12.96 -9.39 1.78
CA ALA A 136 14.04 -8.53 2.23
C ALA A 136 15.21 -9.46 2.61
N ASP A 137 16.18 -9.63 1.73
CA ASP A 137 17.40 -10.35 2.07
C ASP A 137 18.11 -9.60 3.21
N VAL A 138 18.38 -10.35 4.29
CA VAL A 138 19.22 -9.89 5.40
C VAL A 138 20.61 -9.67 4.83
N HIS A 139 21.03 -8.41 4.70
CA HIS A 139 22.42 -8.02 4.47
C HIS A 139 22.87 -7.20 5.66
#